data_AF-A0A939UZL2-F1
#
_entry.id   AF-A0A939UZL2-F1
#
_cell.length_a   1.000
_cell.length_b   1.000
_cell.length_c   1.000
_cell.angle_alpha   90.00
_cell.angle_beta   90.00
_cell.angle_gamma   90.00
#
_symmetry.space_group_name_H-M   'P 1'
#
loop_
_entity.id
_entity.type
_entity.pdbx_description
1 polymer ?
#
loop_
_entity_poly.entity_id
_entity_poly.type
_entity_poly.pdbx_seq_one_letter_code
_entity_poly.pdbx_strand_id
1 'polypeptide(L)'
;MRVAVITDAGISSRFNAGITEDEKALKCLYTETGFKDTLLFRLMDKCSFADRIIVVGGYKYDDLASFYKDNLSADFPATDLIYNDHYSDLSSGFSLYLGIKAALEYDPDEIFFVEGDLDIDNSSFQKIVLSGRSVLSINREPVYSDKAVVLYKDGSGNYKYAFNSSHGLLKINEPFSCILNSGQVWKFTDPAKLKEANDEFSGTERNGTNLSIIQSYIDKVGADNFDIVCLERWTNCNTREDYKKILNYWRTEE
;
A
#
# COMPACT_ATOMS: atom_id res chain seq x y z
N MET A 1 -20.36 -3.58 -2.01
CA MET A 1 -19.52 -3.28 -0.84
C MET A 1 -18.10 -2.95 -1.26
N ARG A 2 -17.48 -1.97 -0.61
CA ARG A 2 -16.08 -1.58 -0.80
C ARG A 2 -15.26 -1.95 0.42
N VAL A 3 -14.10 -2.57 0.20
CA VAL A 3 -13.15 -2.91 1.27
C VAL A 3 -11.82 -2.22 1.00
N ALA A 4 -11.25 -1.57 2.01
CA ALA A 4 -9.90 -1.01 1.95
C ALA A 4 -8.93 -1.91 2.73
N VAL A 5 -7.79 -2.21 2.13
CA VAL A 5 -6.69 -2.99 2.72
C VAL A 5 -5.49 -2.08 2.87
N ILE A 6 -4.99 -1.98 4.10
CA ILE A 6 -3.79 -1.24 4.48
C ILE A 6 -2.77 -2.24 5.02
N THR A 7 -1.53 -2.22 4.51
CA THR A 7 -0.46 -3.11 5.02
C THR A 7 0.60 -2.33 5.78
N ASP A 8 0.79 -2.67 7.06
CA ASP A 8 1.68 -2.02 8.04
C ASP A 8 2.58 -3.03 8.79
N ALA A 9 2.92 -4.16 8.15
CA ALA A 9 3.66 -5.23 8.81
C ALA A 9 5.17 -4.99 8.97
N GLY A 10 5.73 -3.98 8.28
CA GLY A 10 7.18 -3.79 8.15
C GLY A 10 7.90 -3.33 9.43
N ILE A 11 9.12 -3.83 9.62
CA ILE A 11 9.97 -3.58 10.81
C ILE A 11 10.49 -2.13 11.00
N SER A 12 10.14 -1.21 10.11
CA SER A 12 10.48 0.22 10.24
C SER A 12 11.99 0.50 10.41
N SER A 13 12.88 -0.31 9.83
CA SER A 13 14.34 -0.24 10.10
C SER A 13 14.97 1.10 9.78
N ARG A 14 14.63 1.69 8.61
CA ARG A 14 15.15 3.01 8.20
C ARG A 14 14.60 4.13 9.10
N PHE A 15 13.37 3.97 9.57
CA PHE A 15 12.71 4.91 10.46
C PHE A 15 13.33 4.94 11.86
N ASN A 16 13.79 3.76 12.30
CA ASN A 16 14.41 3.54 13.61
C ASN A 16 15.94 3.55 13.56
N ALA A 17 16.55 3.98 12.45
CA ALA A 17 18.00 4.03 12.31
C ALA A 17 18.61 5.02 13.32
N GLY A 18 19.52 4.54 14.17
CA GLY A 18 20.18 5.35 15.20
C GLY A 18 19.31 5.66 16.44
N ILE A 19 18.13 5.04 16.56
CA ILE A 19 17.22 5.21 17.69
C ILE A 19 17.43 4.07 18.71
N THR A 20 17.37 4.38 20.01
CA THR A 20 17.49 3.38 21.08
C THR A 20 16.26 2.47 21.10
N GLU A 21 16.41 1.24 21.60
CA GLU A 21 15.36 0.20 21.50
C GLU A 21 14.03 0.62 22.13
N ASP A 22 14.09 1.37 23.23
CA ASP A 22 12.95 1.92 23.96
C ASP A 22 12.22 3.06 23.20
N GLU A 23 12.91 3.72 22.28
CA GLU A 23 12.36 4.82 21.46
C GLU A 23 11.96 4.36 20.05
N LYS A 24 12.17 3.08 19.70
CA LYS A 24 11.77 2.54 18.40
C LYS A 24 10.25 2.48 18.29
N ALA A 25 9.75 3.02 17.19
CA ALA A 25 8.33 3.08 16.89
C ALA A 25 7.97 2.21 15.69
N LEU A 26 6.71 1.76 15.63
CA LEU A 26 6.10 1.36 14.37
C LEU A 26 5.81 2.63 13.58
N LYS A 27 6.37 2.77 12.37
CA LYS A 27 6.35 4.03 11.61
C LYS A 27 4.94 4.60 11.42
N CYS A 28 3.93 3.76 11.22
CA CYS A 28 2.57 4.22 10.98
C CYS A 28 1.88 4.80 12.23
N LEU A 29 2.42 4.51 13.42
CA LEU A 29 1.93 5.00 14.72
C LEU A 29 2.75 6.17 15.26
N TYR A 30 3.86 6.53 14.61
CA TYR A 30 4.73 7.59 15.09
C TYR A 30 4.02 8.95 15.02
N THR A 31 4.13 9.74 16.08
CA THR A 31 3.61 11.10 16.14
C THR A 31 4.43 11.98 17.09
N GLU A 32 4.40 13.30 16.84
CA GLU A 32 5.00 14.33 17.71
C GLU A 32 3.94 15.17 18.46
N THR A 33 2.69 15.17 18.01
CA THR A 33 1.65 16.12 18.46
C THR A 33 0.32 15.49 18.82
N GLY A 34 0.06 14.24 18.42
CA GLY A 34 -1.16 13.51 18.75
C GLY A 34 -1.51 12.41 17.75
N PHE A 35 -2.42 11.50 18.12
CA PHE A 35 -2.74 10.33 17.31
C PHE A 35 -3.30 10.67 15.91
N LYS A 36 -3.92 11.84 15.74
CA LYS A 36 -4.42 12.33 14.44
C LYS A 36 -3.30 12.66 13.46
N ASP A 37 -2.10 12.92 13.97
CA ASP A 37 -0.90 13.15 13.18
C ASP A 37 -0.10 11.85 12.99
N THR A 38 -0.79 10.71 12.88
CA THR A 38 -0.18 9.43 12.51
C THR A 38 -0.54 9.08 11.08
N LEU A 39 0.37 8.38 10.38
CA LEU A 39 0.07 7.88 9.03
C LEU A 39 -1.14 6.95 9.06
N LEU A 40 -1.25 6.11 10.09
CA LEU A 40 -2.38 5.20 10.24
C LEU A 40 -3.71 5.97 10.32
N PHE A 41 -3.83 6.97 11.20
CA PHE A 41 -5.05 7.77 11.29
C PHE A 41 -5.37 8.44 9.95
N ARG A 42 -4.39 9.12 9.33
CA ARG A 42 -4.61 9.91 8.11
C ARG A 42 -4.96 9.01 6.91
N LEU A 43 -4.43 7.80 6.87
CA LEU A 43 -4.75 6.83 5.82
C LEU A 43 -6.10 6.15 6.05
N MET A 44 -6.43 5.79 7.29
CA MET A 44 -7.77 5.28 7.64
C MET A 44 -8.86 6.32 7.37
N ASP A 45 -8.61 7.59 7.69
CA ASP A 45 -9.52 8.70 7.38
C ASP A 45 -9.78 8.82 5.86
N LYS A 46 -8.72 8.74 5.04
CA LYS A 46 -8.87 8.66 3.57
C LYS A 46 -9.64 7.44 3.12
N CYS A 47 -9.50 6.31 3.81
CA CYS A 47 -10.20 5.06 3.53
C CYS A 47 -11.63 5.00 4.08
N SER A 48 -12.15 6.05 4.74
CA SER A 48 -13.51 6.10 5.27
C SER A 48 -14.63 5.98 4.23
N PHE A 49 -14.31 6.04 2.94
CA PHE A 49 -15.26 5.72 1.86
C PHE A 49 -15.62 4.23 1.80
N ALA A 50 -14.81 3.36 2.41
CA ALA A 50 -14.99 1.91 2.39
C ALA A 50 -15.97 1.49 3.49
N ASP A 51 -16.75 0.43 3.20
CA ASP A 51 -17.66 -0.16 4.18
C ASP A 51 -16.92 -0.95 5.26
N ARG A 52 -15.70 -1.43 4.94
CA ARG A 52 -14.76 -2.08 5.86
C ARG A 52 -13.33 -1.64 5.57
N ILE A 53 -12.55 -1.52 6.63
CA ILE A 53 -11.10 -1.32 6.56
C ILE A 53 -10.42 -2.56 7.14
N ILE A 54 -9.38 -3.05 6.48
CA ILE A 54 -8.55 -4.15 6.94
C ILE A 54 -7.14 -3.62 7.10
N VAL A 55 -6.61 -3.67 8.32
CA VAL A 55 -5.23 -3.28 8.61
C VAL A 55 -4.42 -4.53 8.92
N VAL A 56 -3.44 -4.82 8.07
CA VAL A 56 -2.54 -5.96 8.23
C VAL A 56 -1.25 -5.50 8.91
N GLY A 57 -1.08 -5.85 10.18
CA GLY A 57 0.11 -5.54 10.97
C GLY A 57 1.06 -6.72 11.10
N GLY A 58 2.21 -6.49 11.74
CA GLY A 58 3.27 -7.49 11.90
C GLY A 58 4.22 -7.09 13.02
N TYR A 59 5.32 -6.43 12.67
CA TYR A 59 6.21 -5.87 13.68
C TYR A 59 5.45 -4.95 14.66
N LYS A 60 5.61 -5.17 15.96
CA LYS A 60 4.90 -4.43 17.03
C LYS A 60 3.37 -4.46 16.89
N TYR A 61 2.81 -5.60 16.49
CA TYR A 61 1.35 -5.77 16.33
C TYR A 61 0.54 -5.43 17.59
N ASP A 62 1.03 -5.77 18.79
CA ASP A 62 0.33 -5.44 20.04
C ASP A 62 0.24 -3.92 20.27
N ASP A 63 1.27 -3.16 19.86
CA ASP A 63 1.27 -1.69 19.91
C ASP A 63 0.23 -1.15 18.92
N LEU A 64 0.15 -1.71 17.71
CA LEU A 64 -0.87 -1.37 16.69
C LEU A 64 -2.29 -1.65 17.19
N ALA A 65 -2.53 -2.83 17.76
CA ALA A 65 -3.85 -3.22 18.24
C ALA A 65 -4.31 -2.35 19.42
N SER A 66 -3.40 -2.05 20.35
CA SER A 66 -3.68 -1.16 21.48
C SER A 66 -3.93 0.26 21.00
N PHE A 67 -3.10 0.78 20.10
CA PHE A 67 -3.28 2.12 19.53
C PHE A 67 -4.63 2.28 18.82
N TYR A 68 -5.01 1.30 17.98
CA TYR A 68 -6.30 1.31 17.30
C TYR A 68 -7.45 1.31 18.30
N LYS A 69 -7.41 0.40 19.29
CA LYS A 69 -8.47 0.30 20.29
C LYS A 69 -8.66 1.61 21.05
N ASP A 70 -7.56 2.21 21.51
CA ASP A 70 -7.60 3.36 22.42
C ASP A 70 -7.88 4.69 21.69
N ASN A 71 -7.50 4.81 20.41
CA ASN A 71 -7.53 6.09 19.70
C ASN A 71 -8.42 6.10 18.46
N LEU A 72 -8.62 4.96 17.79
CA LEU A 72 -9.19 4.91 16.44
C LEU A 72 -10.54 4.18 16.35
N SER A 73 -10.81 3.26 17.28
CA SER A 73 -11.98 2.37 17.20
C SER A 73 -13.33 3.08 17.24
N ALA A 74 -13.39 4.27 17.84
CA ALA A 74 -14.60 5.10 17.85
C ALA A 74 -14.87 5.76 16.49
N ASP A 75 -13.81 6.23 15.81
CA ASP A 75 -13.91 6.90 14.50
C ASP A 75 -14.04 5.88 13.36
N PHE A 76 -13.42 4.70 13.50
CA PHE A 76 -13.37 3.65 12.47
C PHE A 76 -13.84 2.28 12.99
N PRO A 77 -15.08 2.15 13.48
CA PRO A 77 -15.56 0.93 14.15
C PRO A 77 -15.64 -0.29 13.24
N ALA A 78 -15.63 -0.09 11.92
CA ALA A 78 -15.73 -1.14 10.91
C ALA A 78 -14.34 -1.58 10.41
N THR A 79 -13.39 -1.78 11.32
CA THR A 79 -12.00 -2.16 11.00
C THR A 79 -11.64 -3.54 11.56
N ASP A 80 -11.04 -4.38 10.73
CA ASP A 80 -10.41 -5.64 11.14
C ASP A 80 -8.90 -5.49 11.20
N LEU A 81 -8.31 -5.96 12.30
CA LEU A 81 -6.86 -6.04 12.46
C LEU A 81 -6.40 -7.48 12.19
N ILE A 82 -5.47 -7.64 11.27
CA ILE A 82 -4.93 -8.95 10.85
C ILE A 82 -3.45 -9.01 11.19
N TYR A 83 -3.04 -10.03 11.95
CA TYR A 83 -1.65 -10.27 12.26
C TYR A 83 -0.98 -11.09 11.15
N ASN A 84 0.10 -10.55 10.59
CA ASN A 84 1.05 -11.30 9.78
C ASN A 84 2.15 -11.85 10.69
N ASP A 85 2.11 -13.14 11.00
CA ASP A 85 3.14 -13.84 11.77
C ASP A 85 4.44 -14.09 11.00
N HIS A 86 4.40 -13.91 9.67
CA HIS A 86 5.52 -14.05 8.76
C HIS A 86 6.13 -12.70 8.32
N TYR A 87 5.91 -11.63 9.09
CA TYR A 87 6.41 -10.30 8.75
C TYR A 87 7.95 -10.20 8.68
N SER A 88 8.66 -11.15 9.29
CA SER A 88 10.13 -11.15 9.39
C SER A 88 10.84 -12.04 8.37
N ASP A 89 10.16 -13.06 7.84
CA ASP A 89 10.72 -14.10 6.98
C ASP A 89 10.10 -14.13 5.57
N LEU A 90 8.90 -13.56 5.40
CA LEU A 90 8.25 -13.37 4.10
C LEU A 90 8.20 -11.90 3.69
N SER A 91 8.11 -11.68 2.38
CA SER A 91 8.06 -10.35 1.77
C SER A 91 6.66 -9.72 1.88
N SER A 92 6.53 -8.47 1.40
CA SER A 92 5.28 -7.69 1.43
C SER A 92 4.07 -8.39 0.78
N GLY A 93 4.29 -9.36 -0.11
CA GLY A 93 3.22 -10.11 -0.76
C GLY A 93 2.39 -10.92 0.23
N PHE A 94 3.00 -11.43 1.30
CA PHE A 94 2.25 -12.21 2.29
C PHE A 94 1.29 -11.34 3.12
N SER A 95 1.69 -10.10 3.45
CA SER A 95 0.79 -9.12 4.09
C SER A 95 -0.40 -8.79 3.20
N LEU A 96 -0.17 -8.54 1.91
CA LEU A 96 -1.26 -8.30 0.96
C LEU A 96 -2.15 -9.55 0.81
N TYR A 97 -1.56 -10.75 0.78
CA TYR A 97 -2.30 -12.00 0.69
C TYR A 97 -3.30 -12.17 1.84
N LEU A 98 -2.86 -11.92 3.08
CA LEU A 98 -3.71 -11.95 4.26
C LEU A 98 -4.82 -10.89 4.19
N GLY A 99 -4.48 -9.68 3.75
CA GLY A 99 -5.44 -8.59 3.59
C GLY A 99 -6.53 -8.89 2.56
N ILE A 100 -6.15 -9.40 1.38
CA ILE A 100 -7.11 -9.82 0.34
C ILE A 100 -7.95 -10.99 0.82
N LYS A 101 -7.34 -11.98 1.47
CA LYS A 101 -8.08 -13.13 2.01
C LYS A 101 -9.18 -12.68 2.98
N ALA A 102 -8.84 -11.80 3.91
CA ALA A 102 -9.81 -11.22 4.85
C ALA A 102 -10.87 -10.36 4.11
N ALA A 103 -10.47 -9.58 3.11
CA ALA A 103 -11.41 -8.76 2.32
C ALA A 103 -12.47 -9.60 1.61
N LEU A 104 -12.06 -10.74 1.05
CA LEU A 104 -12.94 -11.64 0.30
C LEU A 104 -14.00 -12.33 1.17
N GLU A 105 -13.83 -12.39 2.50
CA GLU A 105 -14.85 -12.92 3.41
C GLU A 105 -16.14 -12.07 3.42
N TYR A 106 -16.04 -10.82 2.95
CA TYR A 106 -17.15 -9.87 2.88
C TYR A 106 -17.85 -9.81 1.51
N ASP A 107 -17.46 -10.66 0.55
CA ASP A 107 -17.98 -10.65 -0.83
C ASP A 107 -18.00 -9.23 -1.46
N PRO A 108 -16.84 -8.55 -1.53
CA PRO A 108 -16.77 -7.15 -1.94
C PRO A 108 -17.02 -6.98 -3.44
N ASP A 109 -17.53 -5.82 -3.86
CA ASP A 109 -17.56 -5.42 -5.28
C ASP A 109 -16.20 -4.83 -5.70
N GLU A 110 -15.55 -4.10 -4.79
CA GLU A 110 -14.28 -3.43 -5.03
C GLU A 110 -13.36 -3.58 -3.83
N ILE A 111 -12.07 -3.84 -4.10
CA ILE A 111 -11.01 -3.85 -3.10
C ILE A 111 -10.01 -2.75 -3.43
N PHE A 112 -9.70 -1.93 -2.43
CA PHE A 112 -8.67 -0.91 -2.49
C PHE A 112 -7.47 -1.39 -1.70
N PHE A 113 -6.27 -1.27 -2.25
CA PHE A 113 -5.04 -1.58 -1.55
C PHE A 113 -4.12 -0.37 -1.52
N VAL A 114 -3.60 -0.05 -0.34
CA VAL A 114 -2.61 1.00 -0.14
C VAL A 114 -1.53 0.53 0.84
N GLU A 115 -0.27 0.83 0.55
CA GLU A 115 0.79 0.62 1.54
C GLU A 115 0.66 1.64 2.68
N GLY A 116 0.81 1.17 3.93
CA GLY A 116 0.53 2.00 5.11
C GLY A 116 1.55 3.09 5.42
N ASP A 117 2.59 3.22 4.59
CA ASP A 117 3.65 4.21 4.74
C ASP A 117 3.55 5.40 3.79
N LEU A 118 2.38 5.62 3.20
CA LEU A 118 2.17 6.66 2.20
C LEU A 118 1.38 7.85 2.75
N ASP A 119 1.80 9.07 2.40
CA ASP A 119 0.93 10.26 2.39
C ASP A 119 0.59 10.63 0.94
N ILE A 120 -0.69 10.91 0.68
CA ILE A 120 -1.25 11.14 -0.66
C ILE A 120 -2.23 12.32 -0.60
N ASP A 121 -2.23 13.19 -1.60
CA ASP A 121 -3.22 14.27 -1.67
C ASP A 121 -4.66 13.75 -1.81
N ASN A 122 -5.61 14.44 -1.18
CA ASN A 122 -7.02 14.05 -1.19
C ASN A 122 -7.61 14.06 -2.61
N SER A 123 -7.19 15.00 -3.47
CA SER A 123 -7.80 15.20 -4.78
C SER A 123 -7.53 14.04 -5.73
N SER A 124 -6.30 13.53 -5.74
CA SER A 124 -5.91 12.38 -6.55
C SER A 124 -6.37 11.07 -5.93
N PHE A 125 -6.37 10.94 -4.60
CA PHE A 125 -6.97 9.78 -3.95
C PHE A 125 -8.46 9.64 -4.28
N GLN A 126 -9.22 10.75 -4.28
CA GLN A 126 -10.62 10.75 -4.66
C GLN A 126 -10.85 10.32 -6.12
N LYS A 127 -9.93 10.64 -7.05
CA LYS A 127 -10.01 10.16 -8.44
C LYS A 127 -9.89 8.63 -8.52
N ILE A 128 -9.05 8.01 -7.67
CA ILE A 128 -8.94 6.55 -7.57
C ILE A 128 -10.28 5.97 -7.10
N VAL A 129 -10.85 6.53 -6.02
CA VAL A 129 -12.13 6.07 -5.45
C VAL A 129 -13.27 6.13 -6.46
N LEU A 130 -13.37 7.25 -7.19
CA LEU A 130 -14.46 7.51 -8.13
C LEU A 130 -14.32 6.81 -9.49
N SER A 131 -13.14 6.25 -9.84
CA SER A 131 -12.98 5.51 -11.09
C SER A 131 -13.93 4.32 -11.14
N GLY A 132 -14.59 4.09 -12.27
CA GLY A 132 -15.43 2.90 -12.48
C GLY A 132 -14.64 1.65 -12.90
N ARG A 133 -13.30 1.75 -12.97
CA ARG A 133 -12.40 0.70 -13.43
C ARG A 133 -11.38 0.36 -12.36
N SER A 134 -10.61 -0.70 -12.58
CA SER A 134 -9.41 -0.94 -11.80
C SER A 134 -8.41 0.19 -12.03
N VAL A 135 -7.60 0.53 -11.03
CA VAL A 135 -6.70 1.68 -11.08
C VAL A 135 -5.27 1.27 -10.77
N LEU A 136 -4.34 1.74 -11.60
CA LEU A 136 -2.92 1.80 -11.28
C LEU A 136 -2.55 3.25 -11.01
N SER A 137 -2.09 3.55 -9.80
CA SER A 137 -1.63 4.90 -9.47
C SER A 137 -0.17 5.10 -9.88
N ILE A 138 0.17 6.35 -10.22
CA ILE A 138 1.55 6.79 -10.50
C ILE A 138 1.86 8.08 -9.75
N ASN A 139 3.13 8.35 -9.51
CA ASN A 139 3.62 9.61 -8.92
C ASN A 139 4.53 10.37 -9.91
N ARG A 140 4.94 11.58 -9.52
CA ARG A 140 5.79 12.48 -10.34
C ARG A 140 7.28 12.43 -9.97
N GLU A 141 7.68 11.60 -9.00
CA GLU A 141 9.10 11.47 -8.66
C GLU A 141 9.87 10.79 -9.79
N PRO A 142 11.12 11.20 -10.06
CA PRO A 142 11.97 10.49 -10.99
C PRO A 142 12.17 9.03 -10.58
N VAL A 143 12.31 8.15 -11.58
CA VAL A 143 12.63 6.74 -11.36
C VAL A 143 14.11 6.61 -11.03
N TYR A 144 14.39 6.33 -9.76
CA TYR A 144 15.73 5.94 -9.29
C TYR A 144 15.74 4.45 -8.98
N SER A 145 16.70 3.71 -9.54
CA SER A 145 16.67 2.24 -9.56
C SER A 145 16.78 1.57 -8.19
N ASP A 146 17.31 2.29 -7.20
CA ASP A 146 17.53 1.85 -5.83
C ASP A 146 16.29 1.99 -4.93
N LYS A 147 15.29 2.77 -5.35
CA LYS A 147 14.07 3.03 -4.58
C LYS A 147 12.75 2.83 -5.32
N ALA A 148 12.70 3.07 -6.62
CA ALA A 148 11.44 3.20 -7.35
C ALA A 148 10.81 1.84 -7.63
N VAL A 149 9.49 1.76 -7.39
CA VAL A 149 8.64 0.70 -7.95
C VAL A 149 8.21 1.16 -9.33
N VAL A 150 8.76 0.54 -10.37
CA VAL A 150 8.53 0.94 -11.75
C VAL A 150 7.28 0.28 -12.29
N LEU A 151 6.38 1.08 -12.84
CA LEU A 151 5.28 0.64 -13.70
C LEU A 151 5.68 0.98 -15.14
N TYR A 152 5.59 0.03 -16.06
CA TYR A 152 5.88 0.29 -17.47
C TYR A 152 4.88 -0.43 -18.36
N LYS A 153 4.79 -0.01 -19.62
CA LYS A 153 3.97 -0.67 -20.64
C LYS A 153 4.90 -1.39 -21.61
N ASP A 154 4.80 -2.72 -21.68
CA ASP A 154 5.65 -3.54 -22.55
C ASP A 154 5.38 -3.29 -24.05
N GLY A 155 6.16 -3.94 -24.92
CA GLY A 155 6.03 -3.83 -26.37
C GLY A 155 4.72 -4.38 -26.94
N SER A 156 3.97 -5.16 -26.17
CA SER A 156 2.64 -5.67 -26.51
C SER A 156 1.51 -4.80 -25.97
N GLY A 157 1.84 -3.75 -25.22
CA GLY A 157 0.86 -2.87 -24.61
C GLY A 157 0.33 -3.33 -23.25
N ASN A 158 0.98 -4.26 -22.56
CA ASN A 158 0.56 -4.68 -21.22
C ASN A 158 1.28 -3.91 -20.13
N TYR A 159 0.60 -3.65 -19.02
CA TYR A 159 1.21 -3.07 -17.83
C TYR A 159 2.04 -4.11 -17.07
N LYS A 160 3.27 -3.74 -16.73
CA LYS A 160 4.23 -4.57 -16.01
C LYS A 160 4.87 -3.80 -14.87
N TYR A 161 5.12 -4.50 -13.76
CA TYR A 161 5.92 -3.98 -12.65
C TYR A 161 7.36 -4.46 -12.69
N ALA A 162 8.27 -3.58 -12.28
CA ALA A 162 9.67 -3.88 -12.09
C ALA A 162 10.16 -3.20 -10.80
N PHE A 163 10.87 -3.94 -9.95
CA PHE A 163 11.42 -3.44 -8.71
C PHE A 163 12.73 -4.16 -8.38
N ASN A 164 13.69 -3.45 -7.81
CA ASN A 164 14.95 -4.02 -7.38
C ASN A 164 15.03 -4.10 -5.85
N SER A 165 14.74 -5.27 -5.30
CA SER A 165 14.83 -5.54 -3.85
C SER A 165 16.25 -5.48 -3.30
N SER A 166 17.28 -5.54 -4.15
CA SER A 166 18.69 -5.52 -3.77
C SER A 166 19.30 -4.11 -3.78
N HIS A 167 18.48 -3.06 -4.00
CA HIS A 167 18.90 -1.64 -4.02
C HIS A 167 20.04 -1.32 -5.02
N GLY A 168 20.08 -2.02 -6.15
CA GLY A 168 21.09 -1.84 -7.21
C GLY A 168 20.52 -1.20 -8.49
N LEU A 169 21.16 -1.49 -9.62
CA LEU A 169 20.66 -1.07 -10.94
C LEU A 169 19.45 -1.91 -11.37
N LEU A 170 18.45 -1.24 -11.95
CA LEU A 170 17.25 -1.88 -12.49
C LEU A 170 17.45 -2.20 -13.97
N LYS A 171 16.99 -3.38 -14.42
CA LYS A 171 17.06 -3.79 -15.81
C LYS A 171 15.69 -4.25 -16.30
N ILE A 172 15.19 -3.62 -17.36
CA ILE A 172 14.01 -4.07 -18.13
C ILE A 172 14.56 -4.66 -19.43
N ASN A 173 14.37 -5.97 -19.62
CA ASN A 173 14.99 -6.69 -20.75
C ASN A 173 14.14 -6.67 -22.02
N GLU A 174 12.84 -6.40 -21.88
CA GLU A 174 11.89 -6.35 -22.99
C GLU A 174 11.70 -4.93 -23.52
N PRO A 175 11.28 -4.76 -24.80
CA PRO A 175 10.87 -3.46 -25.31
C PRO A 175 9.72 -2.89 -24.48
N PHE A 176 9.72 -1.57 -24.29
CA PHE A 176 8.67 -0.85 -23.58
C PHE A 176 8.27 0.41 -24.34
N SER A 177 7.04 0.87 -24.12
CA SER A 177 6.48 2.09 -24.71
C SER A 177 6.41 3.25 -23.73
N CYS A 178 6.35 2.99 -22.43
CA CYS A 178 6.44 4.02 -21.39
C CYS A 178 7.00 3.47 -20.08
N ILE A 179 7.60 4.34 -19.28
CA ILE A 179 8.08 4.07 -17.92
C ILE A 179 7.47 5.12 -16.98
N LEU A 180 6.93 4.67 -15.87
CA LEU A 180 6.21 5.44 -14.86
C LEU A 180 6.68 5.00 -13.46
N ASN A 181 6.47 5.86 -12.47
CA ASN A 181 6.78 5.57 -11.08
C ASN A 181 5.48 5.25 -10.34
N SER A 182 5.39 4.07 -9.72
CA SER A 182 4.16 3.59 -9.06
C SER A 182 3.77 4.47 -7.87
N GLY A 183 2.49 4.79 -7.77
CA GLY A 183 1.93 5.47 -6.59
C GLY A 183 1.67 4.52 -5.42
N GLN A 184 1.85 3.21 -5.62
CA GLN A 184 1.65 2.17 -4.60
C GLN A 184 0.26 2.20 -3.94
N VAL A 185 -0.74 2.62 -4.73
CA VAL A 185 -2.17 2.54 -4.43
C VAL A 185 -2.87 1.89 -5.61
N TRP A 186 -3.72 0.92 -5.33
CA TRP A 186 -4.42 0.13 -6.33
C TRP A 186 -5.90 0.04 -6.02
N LYS A 187 -6.71 0.02 -7.07
CA LYS A 187 -8.13 -0.34 -7.00
C LYS A 187 -8.37 -1.56 -7.86
N PHE A 188 -9.07 -2.54 -7.31
CA PHE A 188 -9.46 -3.77 -7.98
C PHE A 188 -10.99 -3.82 -8.07
N THR A 189 -11.52 -3.94 -9.29
CA THR A 189 -12.96 -4.00 -9.58
C THR A 189 -13.43 -5.40 -10.01
N ASP A 190 -12.52 -6.38 -10.00
CA ASP A 190 -12.82 -7.79 -10.32
C ASP A 190 -12.31 -8.69 -9.17
N PRO A 191 -13.09 -8.83 -8.09
CA PRO A 191 -12.73 -9.64 -6.93
C PRO A 191 -12.46 -11.11 -7.27
N ALA A 192 -13.13 -11.66 -8.28
CA ALA A 192 -12.93 -13.05 -8.70
C ALA A 192 -11.51 -13.25 -9.28
N LYS A 193 -11.08 -12.38 -10.19
CA LYS A 193 -9.70 -12.42 -10.71
C LYS A 193 -8.66 -12.09 -9.65
N LEU A 194 -8.97 -11.20 -8.71
CA LEU A 194 -8.07 -10.89 -7.59
C LEU A 194 -7.92 -12.12 -6.68
N LYS A 195 -9.01 -12.84 -6.42
CA LYS A 195 -8.97 -14.11 -5.70
C LYS A 195 -8.08 -15.13 -6.41
N GLU A 196 -8.23 -15.31 -7.72
CA GLU A 196 -7.36 -16.21 -8.49
C GLU A 196 -5.87 -15.83 -8.39
N ALA A 197 -5.55 -14.55 -8.51
CA ALA A 197 -4.18 -14.05 -8.35
C ALA A 197 -3.65 -14.29 -6.92
N ASN A 198 -4.51 -14.13 -5.91
CA ASN A 198 -4.16 -14.34 -4.51
C ASN A 198 -3.93 -15.83 -4.19
N ASP A 199 -4.77 -16.72 -4.73
CA ASP A 199 -4.64 -18.16 -4.57
C ASP A 199 -3.36 -18.68 -5.25
N GLU A 200 -3.03 -18.17 -6.44
CA GLU A 200 -1.79 -18.47 -7.16
C GLU A 200 -0.55 -18.11 -6.34
N PHE A 201 -0.49 -16.88 -5.81
CA PHE A 201 0.59 -16.43 -4.93
C PHE A 201 0.80 -17.38 -3.73
N SER A 202 -0.30 -17.82 -3.11
CA SER A 202 -0.26 -18.73 -1.96
C SER A 202 0.29 -20.12 -2.31
N GLY A 203 0.22 -20.54 -3.57
CA GLY A 203 0.68 -21.84 -4.04
C GLY A 203 2.12 -21.86 -4.54
N THR A 204 2.60 -20.76 -5.16
CA THR A 204 3.86 -20.76 -5.92
C THR A 204 4.86 -19.67 -5.54
N GLU A 205 4.42 -18.58 -4.90
CA GLU A 205 5.24 -17.36 -4.75
C GLU A 205 5.21 -16.75 -3.35
N ARG A 206 5.04 -17.54 -2.27
CA ARG A 206 4.89 -17.00 -0.90
C ARG A 206 5.98 -16.01 -0.44
N ASN A 207 7.19 -16.07 -1.02
CA ASN A 207 8.30 -15.16 -0.72
C ASN A 207 8.33 -13.90 -1.60
N GLY A 208 7.42 -13.78 -2.56
CA GLY A 208 7.31 -12.67 -3.49
C GLY A 208 6.79 -11.38 -2.85
N THR A 209 7.04 -10.26 -3.51
CA THR A 209 6.49 -8.96 -3.09
C THR A 209 4.99 -8.86 -3.40
N ASN A 210 4.33 -7.83 -2.88
CA ASN A 210 2.93 -7.52 -3.23
C ASN A 210 2.71 -7.39 -4.75
N LEU A 211 3.75 -7.00 -5.50
CA LEU A 211 3.72 -6.88 -6.96
C LEU A 211 3.44 -8.21 -7.67
N SER A 212 3.76 -9.36 -7.06
CA SER A 212 3.43 -10.67 -7.63
C SER A 212 1.91 -10.85 -7.80
N ILE A 213 1.15 -10.55 -6.73
CA ILE A 213 -0.32 -10.64 -6.75
C ILE A 213 -0.88 -9.61 -7.72
N ILE A 214 -0.38 -8.36 -7.66
CA ILE A 214 -0.84 -7.26 -8.52
C ILE A 214 -0.57 -7.56 -9.99
N GLN A 215 0.61 -8.09 -10.33
CA GLN A 215 0.96 -8.45 -11.70
C GLN A 215 0.08 -9.58 -12.22
N SER A 216 -0.13 -10.63 -11.41
CA SER A 216 -1.02 -11.74 -11.76
C SER A 216 -2.46 -11.25 -12.00
N TYR A 217 -2.95 -10.30 -11.20
CA TYR A 217 -4.23 -9.66 -11.42
C TYR A 217 -4.30 -8.89 -12.74
N ILE A 218 -3.29 -8.05 -13.03
CA ILE A 218 -3.20 -7.28 -14.28
C ILE A 218 -3.23 -8.19 -15.50
N ASP A 219 -2.45 -9.28 -15.46
CA ASP A 219 -2.34 -10.23 -16.58
C ASP A 219 -3.68 -10.96 -16.83
N LYS A 220 -4.49 -11.20 -15.79
CA LYS A 220 -5.84 -11.80 -15.90
C LYS A 220 -6.92 -10.82 -16.36
N VAL A 221 -6.78 -9.54 -16.01
CA VAL A 221 -7.76 -8.49 -16.33
C VAL A 221 -7.57 -7.94 -17.74
N GLY A 222 -6.32 -7.81 -18.18
CA GLY A 222 -5.96 -7.18 -19.45
C GLY A 222 -5.82 -5.66 -19.32
N ALA A 223 -4.86 -5.10 -20.06
CA ALA A 223 -4.40 -3.73 -19.85
C ALA A 223 -5.43 -2.63 -20.14
N ASP A 224 -6.43 -2.88 -21.01
CA ASP A 224 -7.44 -1.89 -21.41
C ASP A 224 -8.50 -1.61 -20.33
N ASN A 225 -8.50 -2.39 -19.25
CA ASN A 225 -9.46 -2.31 -18.14
C ASN A 225 -8.91 -1.52 -16.94
N PHE A 226 -7.83 -0.75 -17.14
CA PHE A 226 -7.21 0.07 -16.11
C PHE A 226 -7.27 1.56 -16.43
N ASP A 227 -7.61 2.36 -15.43
CA ASP A 227 -7.34 3.79 -15.42
C ASP A 227 -5.96 4.04 -14.78
N ILE A 228 -5.22 5.00 -15.34
CA ILE A 228 -3.99 5.52 -14.74
C ILE A 228 -4.29 6.82 -14.02
N VAL A 229 -4.05 6.86 -12.71
CA VAL A 229 -4.26 8.07 -11.89
C VAL A 229 -2.92 8.59 -11.39
N CYS A 230 -2.59 9.84 -11.73
CA CYS A 230 -1.41 10.52 -11.22
C CYS A 230 -1.70 11.20 -9.88
N LEU A 231 -0.87 10.88 -8.88
CA LEU A 231 -0.86 11.48 -7.55
C LEU A 231 -0.07 12.78 -7.61
N GLU A 232 -0.70 13.90 -7.24
CA GLU A 232 -0.06 15.21 -7.32
C GLU A 232 0.89 15.42 -6.14
N ARG A 233 0.45 15.02 -4.94
CA ARG A 233 1.34 14.80 -3.80
C ARG A 233 1.35 13.33 -3.45
N TRP A 234 2.55 12.80 -3.35
CA TRP A 234 2.83 11.46 -2.89
C TRP A 234 4.14 11.49 -2.11
N THR A 235 4.18 10.89 -0.93
CA THR A 235 5.42 10.73 -0.15
C THR A 235 5.42 9.36 0.51
N ASN A 236 6.46 8.56 0.24
CA ASN A 236 6.72 7.33 0.96
C ASN A 236 7.55 7.63 2.22
N CYS A 237 6.98 7.35 3.39
CA CYS A 237 7.55 7.64 4.69
C CYS A 237 8.44 6.50 5.19
N ASN A 238 9.73 6.59 4.87
CA ASN A 238 10.73 5.60 5.30
C ASN A 238 11.57 6.05 6.50
N THR A 239 11.65 7.35 6.73
CA THR A 239 12.49 7.99 7.75
C THR A 239 11.70 9.01 8.56
N ARG A 240 12.24 9.42 9.72
CA ARG A 240 11.64 10.50 10.53
C ARG A 240 11.65 11.86 9.81
N GLU A 241 12.60 12.08 8.90
CA GLU A 241 12.61 13.30 8.08
C GLU A 241 11.47 13.30 7.04
N ASP A 242 11.14 12.13 6.47
CA ASP A 242 9.96 11.99 5.62
C ASP A 242 8.69 12.31 6.42
N TYR A 243 8.57 11.80 7.65
CA TYR A 243 7.45 12.11 8.54
C TYR A 243 7.35 13.61 8.83
N LYS A 244 8.45 14.29 9.18
CA LYS A 244 8.44 15.75 9.43
C LYS A 244 7.98 16.54 8.20
N LYS A 245 8.41 16.12 7.00
CA LYS A 245 7.96 16.71 5.74
C LYS A 245 6.45 16.54 5.55
N ILE A 246 5.93 15.34 5.82
CA ILE A 246 4.50 15.03 5.76
C ILE A 246 3.69 15.86 6.78
N LEU A 247 4.17 15.93 8.02
CA LEU A 247 3.54 16.70 9.09
C LEU A 247 3.41 18.19 8.73
N ASN A 248 4.42 18.75 8.07
CA ASN A 248 4.34 20.12 7.55
C ASN A 248 3.24 20.27 6.50
N TYR A 249 3.03 19.28 5.62
CA TYR A 249 1.93 19.33 4.65
C TYR A 249 0.57 19.35 5.35
N TRP A 250 0.36 18.45 6.31
CA TRP A 250 -0.89 18.38 7.06
C TRP A 250 -1.23 19.68 7.77
N ARG A 251 -0.23 20.35 8.37
CA ARG A 251 -0.41 21.65 9.03
C ARG A 251 -0.69 22.82 8.08
N THR A 252 -0.36 22.69 6.80
CA THR A 252 -0.63 23.73 5.80
C THR A 252 -1.96 23.53 5.05
N GLU A 253 -2.57 22.35 5.19
CA GLU A 253 -3.86 22.01 4.56
C GLU A 253 -5.08 22.20 5.49
N GLU A 254 -4.83 22.43 6.78
CA GLU A 254 -5.84 22.83 7.78
C GLU A 254 -6.02 24.36 7.82
#